data_AF-J2Y8H1-F1
#
_entry.id   AF-J2Y8H1-F1
#
_cell.length_a   1.000
_cell.length_b   1.000
_cell.length_c   1.000
_cell.angle_alpha   90.00
_cell.angle_beta   90.00
_cell.angle_gamma   90.00
#
_symmetry.space_group_name_H-M   'P 1'
#
loop_
_entity.id
_entity.type
_entity.pdbx_description
1 polymer ?
#
loop_
_entity_poly.entity_id
_entity_poly.type
_entity_poly.pdbx_seq_one_letter_code
_entity_poly.pdbx_strand_id
1 'polypeptide(L)'
;MPTTRLIFACLMAVSSFCAMAREYAYSDAHLHYVDFFQETAGMPKLLQAMADNRIEHVMISGIPVAKKWHEDEPKRPRYYAGDDADAYWYSATDVIVAAAVGKLTPEQRQRFHPFLSGFNPNDKNSDAHIQRMLDLYPGLWQGIGEVFTRHDDLTALTSGDTARANNEAMTRIYHLAAENDLPVMLHSNITSKREKNPLYLAEIEEPLRNHPHTRFIWAHAGTSMEIHRHQTQLDFLLPTLTRMLESYPNLYIDLSWSLLTPYLLDEAGKPRQAWVKLVERFPERFMVGSDVVGRFNKLGKQLHSFDPFLDALPEDVAKKVARDNFLAVLPRSVAR
;
A
#
# COMPACT_ATOMS: atom_id res chain seq x y z
N MET A 1 24.67 -52.78 47.70
CA MET A 1 25.05 -51.81 46.64
C MET A 1 24.67 -52.41 45.30
N PRO A 2 24.44 -51.60 44.27
CA PRO A 2 23.28 -50.73 44.01
C PRO A 2 22.12 -51.59 43.41
N THR A 3 21.10 -51.15 42.66
CA THR A 3 20.65 -49.83 42.18
C THR A 3 19.11 -49.83 42.12
N THR A 4 18.47 -48.68 42.34
CA THR A 4 17.05 -48.41 42.04
C THR A 4 16.78 -48.42 40.53
N ARG A 5 15.60 -48.88 40.11
CA ARG A 5 14.99 -48.55 38.80
C ARG A 5 13.59 -47.99 39.01
N LEU A 6 13.50 -46.67 39.25
CA LEU A 6 12.25 -45.94 39.03
C LEU A 6 12.06 -45.79 37.51
N ILE A 7 10.91 -46.22 37.01
CA ILE A 7 10.46 -45.90 35.64
C ILE A 7 9.66 -44.60 35.72
N PHE A 8 10.31 -43.48 35.42
CA PHE A 8 9.62 -42.21 35.18
C PHE A 8 9.15 -42.18 33.72
N ALA A 9 7.86 -42.46 33.51
CA ALA A 9 7.22 -42.23 32.22
C ALA A 9 6.87 -40.74 32.08
N CYS A 10 7.83 -39.94 31.60
CA CYS A 10 7.54 -38.57 31.21
C CYS A 10 6.67 -38.57 29.94
N LEU A 11 5.37 -38.31 30.12
CA LEU A 11 4.48 -37.90 29.04
C LEU A 11 5.00 -36.56 28.47
N MET A 12 5.75 -36.62 27.37
CA MET A 12 5.93 -35.45 26.52
C MET A 12 4.59 -35.15 25.84
N ALA A 13 3.80 -34.30 26.49
CA ALA A 13 2.78 -33.52 25.80
C ALA A 13 3.49 -32.58 24.82
N VAL A 14 3.79 -33.10 23.63
CA VAL A 14 4.22 -32.27 22.50
C VAL A 14 3.02 -31.43 22.12
N SER A 15 3.01 -30.19 22.60
CA SER A 15 2.09 -29.15 22.16
C SER A 15 2.38 -28.80 20.71
N SER A 16 1.99 -29.68 19.79
CA SER A 16 1.91 -29.38 18.37
C SER A 16 0.85 -28.30 18.20
N PHE A 17 1.28 -27.05 18.29
CA PHE A 17 0.62 -25.94 17.62
C PHE A 17 0.73 -26.20 16.11
N CYS A 18 -0.10 -27.11 15.61
CA CYS A 18 -0.57 -27.00 14.24
C CYS A 18 -1.24 -25.63 14.17
N ALA A 19 -0.55 -24.68 13.52
CA ALA A 19 -1.19 -23.50 12.99
C ALA A 19 -2.24 -23.99 12.01
N MET A 20 -3.48 -24.09 12.49
CA MET A 20 -4.65 -24.29 11.65
C MET A 20 -4.74 -23.01 10.81
N ALA A 21 -4.48 -23.12 9.50
CA ALA A 21 -4.52 -21.99 8.59
C ALA A 21 -5.86 -21.27 8.77
N ARG A 22 -5.82 -20.00 9.17
CA ARG A 22 -7.04 -19.29 9.56
C ARG A 22 -7.78 -18.80 8.32
N GLU A 23 -9.10 -18.72 8.41
CA GLU A 23 -9.89 -18.10 7.35
C GLU A 23 -9.97 -16.58 7.58
N TYR A 24 -9.25 -15.82 6.74
CA TYR A 24 -9.31 -14.36 6.71
C TYR A 24 -10.29 -13.86 5.65
N ALA A 25 -11.06 -12.83 6.02
CA ALA A 25 -11.64 -11.88 5.08
C ALA A 25 -10.70 -10.67 4.98
N TYR A 26 -10.60 -10.06 3.80
CA TYR A 26 -9.60 -9.02 3.52
C TYR A 26 -10.22 -7.65 3.20
N SER A 27 -9.51 -6.60 3.60
CA SER A 27 -9.58 -5.30 2.96
C SER A 27 -8.31 -5.12 2.15
N ASP A 28 -8.41 -5.07 0.82
CA ASP A 28 -7.27 -4.73 -0.01
C ASP A 28 -6.99 -3.23 0.11
N ALA A 29 -5.93 -2.88 0.85
CA ALA A 29 -5.55 -1.48 1.06
C ALA A 29 -4.84 -0.85 -0.15
N HIS A 30 -4.54 -1.60 -1.22
CA HIS A 30 -3.78 -1.08 -2.35
C HIS A 30 -4.15 -1.75 -3.69
N LEU A 31 -4.99 -1.08 -4.49
CA LEU A 31 -5.32 -1.51 -5.85
C LEU A 31 -5.46 -0.33 -6.83
N HIS A 32 -4.88 -0.48 -8.03
CA HIS A 32 -5.08 0.44 -9.13
C HIS A 32 -6.05 -0.14 -10.16
N TYR A 33 -7.17 0.54 -10.37
CA TYR A 33 -8.24 0.09 -11.26
C TYR A 33 -7.83 0.11 -12.74
N VAL A 34 -6.99 1.09 -13.12
CA VAL A 34 -6.43 1.25 -14.46
C VAL A 34 -4.90 1.21 -14.42
N ASP A 35 -4.29 0.77 -15.52
CA ASP A 35 -2.82 0.70 -15.67
C ASP A 35 -2.20 2.00 -16.21
N PHE A 36 -0.89 1.98 -16.48
CA PHE A 36 -0.14 3.10 -17.07
C PHE A 36 -0.61 3.51 -18.48
N PHE A 37 -1.47 2.74 -19.13
CA PHE A 37 -2.14 3.11 -20.39
C PHE A 37 -3.61 3.48 -20.17
N GLN A 38 -4.02 3.59 -18.91
CA GLN A 38 -5.38 3.87 -18.47
C GLN A 38 -6.37 2.75 -18.88
N GLU A 39 -5.85 1.54 -19.13
CA GLU A 39 -6.64 0.34 -19.46
C GLU A 39 -6.98 -0.46 -18.20
N THR A 40 -8.11 -1.19 -18.24
CA THR A 40 -8.57 -2.03 -17.12
C THR A 40 -9.12 -3.38 -17.58
N ALA A 41 -9.04 -4.39 -16.71
CA ALA A 41 -9.79 -5.64 -16.82
C ALA A 41 -11.29 -5.44 -16.55
N GLY A 42 -11.69 -4.32 -15.94
CA GLY A 42 -13.07 -3.91 -15.73
C GLY A 42 -13.70 -4.44 -14.45
N MET A 43 -14.64 -3.65 -13.91
CA MET A 43 -15.34 -3.91 -12.66
C MET A 43 -15.96 -5.31 -12.50
N PRO A 44 -16.56 -5.96 -13.52
CA PRO A 44 -17.07 -7.33 -13.37
C PRO A 44 -15.98 -8.35 -13.00
N LYS A 45 -14.76 -8.20 -13.53
CA LYS A 45 -13.63 -9.07 -13.18
C LYS A 45 -13.07 -8.76 -11.79
N LEU A 46 -13.14 -7.51 -11.36
CA LEU A 46 -12.76 -7.11 -10.00
C LEU A 46 -13.73 -7.70 -8.96
N LEU A 47 -15.04 -7.51 -9.17
CA LEU A 47 -16.09 -8.07 -8.32
C LEU A 47 -16.01 -9.60 -8.21
N GLN A 48 -15.77 -10.29 -9.33
CA GLN A 48 -15.57 -11.75 -9.33
C GLN A 48 -14.33 -12.14 -8.52
N ALA A 49 -13.18 -11.50 -8.77
CA ALA A 49 -11.96 -11.76 -8.02
C ALA A 49 -12.10 -11.46 -6.52
N MET A 50 -12.88 -10.44 -6.14
CA MET A 50 -13.20 -10.14 -4.73
C MET A 50 -14.07 -11.23 -4.09
N ALA A 51 -15.08 -11.72 -4.80
CA ALA A 51 -15.97 -12.78 -4.33
C ALA A 51 -15.22 -14.12 -4.15
N ASP A 52 -14.41 -14.50 -5.15
CA ASP A 52 -13.66 -15.77 -5.16
C ASP A 52 -12.59 -15.87 -4.06
N ASN A 53 -12.18 -14.74 -3.45
CA ASN A 53 -11.04 -14.67 -2.53
C ASN A 53 -11.35 -13.98 -1.18
N ARG A 54 -12.64 -13.86 -0.80
CA ARG A 54 -13.11 -13.25 0.46
C ARG A 54 -12.60 -11.81 0.71
N ILE A 55 -12.48 -11.01 -0.36
CA ILE A 55 -12.01 -9.62 -0.27
C ILE A 55 -13.24 -8.72 -0.11
N GLU A 56 -13.54 -8.33 1.12
CA GLU A 56 -14.75 -7.57 1.43
C GLU A 56 -14.65 -6.13 0.96
N HIS A 57 -13.48 -5.49 1.10
CA HIS A 57 -13.27 -4.07 0.81
C HIS A 57 -12.03 -3.84 -0.05
N VAL A 58 -12.02 -2.75 -0.84
CA VAL A 58 -10.92 -2.38 -1.74
C VAL A 58 -10.68 -0.86 -1.72
N MET A 59 -9.47 -0.43 -1.37
CA MET A 59 -8.92 0.86 -1.77
C MET A 59 -8.82 0.87 -3.29
N ILE A 60 -9.46 1.83 -3.97
CA ILE A 60 -9.45 1.88 -5.43
C ILE A 60 -8.94 3.25 -5.91
N SER A 61 -7.80 3.24 -6.60
CA SER A 61 -7.22 4.43 -7.22
C SER A 61 -6.96 4.20 -8.71
N GLY A 62 -6.54 5.25 -9.42
CA GLY A 62 -5.93 5.13 -10.72
C GLY A 62 -4.40 5.15 -10.63
N ILE A 63 -3.69 4.70 -11.67
CA ILE A 63 -2.28 5.06 -11.81
C ILE A 63 -2.23 6.55 -12.19
N PRO A 64 -1.53 7.42 -11.41
CA PRO A 64 -1.60 8.88 -11.54
C PRO A 64 -0.88 9.44 -12.78
N VAL A 65 -0.16 8.59 -13.52
CA VAL A 65 0.59 8.95 -14.73
C VAL A 65 0.20 8.06 -15.91
N ALA A 66 0.27 8.61 -17.12
CA ALA A 66 0.09 7.88 -18.36
C ALA A 66 1.44 7.74 -19.10
N LYS A 67 1.78 6.52 -19.54
CA LYS A 67 2.98 6.24 -20.34
C LYS A 67 2.76 6.71 -21.77
N LYS A 68 3.64 7.58 -22.28
CA LYS A 68 3.69 7.99 -23.68
C LYS A 68 4.13 6.81 -24.55
N TRP A 69 3.53 6.67 -25.72
CA TRP A 69 4.10 5.92 -26.83
C TRP A 69 4.77 6.96 -27.74
N HIS A 70 6.10 7.02 -27.75
CA HIS A 70 6.83 7.99 -28.58
C HIS A 70 6.77 7.62 -30.06
N GLU A 71 6.98 8.59 -30.95
CA GLU A 71 7.11 8.33 -32.39
C GLU A 71 8.38 7.53 -32.72
N ASP A 72 9.43 7.68 -31.90
CA ASP A 72 10.70 6.95 -32.03
C ASP A 72 10.62 5.51 -31.49
N GLU A 73 9.58 5.16 -30.73
CA GLU A 73 9.46 3.83 -30.14
C GLU A 73 8.95 2.81 -31.16
N PRO A 74 9.74 1.77 -31.51
CA PRO A 74 9.45 0.90 -32.66
C PRO A 74 8.22 0.00 -32.48
N LYS A 75 7.58 0.02 -31.29
CA LYS A 75 6.32 -0.64 -30.96
C LYS A 75 5.71 0.01 -29.72
N ARG A 76 4.40 -0.12 -29.53
CA ARG A 76 3.74 0.30 -28.28
C ARG A 76 4.32 -0.47 -27.08
N PRO A 77 4.72 0.22 -25.99
CA PRO A 77 5.17 -0.45 -24.76
C PRO A 77 4.06 -1.30 -24.12
N ARG A 78 4.47 -2.27 -23.29
CA ARG A 78 3.55 -3.14 -22.52
C ARG A 78 3.49 -2.78 -21.02
N TYR A 79 4.37 -1.89 -20.57
CA TYR A 79 4.48 -1.41 -19.18
C TYR A 79 5.28 -0.10 -19.18
N TYR A 80 5.33 0.64 -18.06
CA TYR A 80 6.02 1.93 -18.01
C TYR A 80 7.52 1.81 -18.32
N ALA A 81 8.19 0.80 -17.76
CA ALA A 81 9.60 0.48 -18.02
C ALA A 81 9.78 -0.41 -19.28
N GLY A 82 8.86 -0.32 -20.25
CA GLY A 82 8.92 -1.09 -21.49
C GLY A 82 9.84 -0.51 -22.56
N ASP A 83 10.15 0.79 -22.42
CA ASP A 83 11.02 1.62 -23.27
C ASP A 83 11.34 2.94 -22.53
N ASP A 84 12.11 3.83 -23.15
CA ASP A 84 12.66 5.05 -22.53
C ASP A 84 11.72 6.27 -22.64
N ALA A 85 10.54 6.15 -23.26
CA ALA A 85 9.61 7.26 -23.43
C ALA A 85 9.02 7.78 -22.10
N ASP A 86 8.74 9.08 -22.02
CA ASP A 86 8.18 9.70 -20.82
C ASP A 86 6.84 9.08 -20.33
N ALA A 87 6.60 9.19 -19.03
CA ALA A 87 5.26 9.17 -18.43
C ALA A 87 4.87 10.60 -17.98
N TYR A 88 3.58 10.94 -18.01
CA TYR A 88 3.10 12.28 -17.65
C TYR A 88 1.89 12.22 -16.72
N TRP A 89 1.77 13.20 -15.81
CA TRP A 89 0.65 13.29 -14.86
C TRP A 89 -0.70 13.34 -15.57
N TYR A 90 -1.63 12.47 -15.17
CA TYR A 90 -2.87 12.21 -15.92
C TYR A 90 -4.13 12.31 -15.04
N SER A 91 -4.63 13.53 -14.87
CA SER A 91 -5.79 13.81 -14.00
C SER A 91 -7.11 13.16 -14.40
N ALA A 92 -7.27 12.72 -15.64
CA ALA A 92 -8.49 12.02 -16.05
C ALA A 92 -8.60 10.59 -15.49
N THR A 93 -7.53 10.04 -14.88
CA THR A 93 -7.58 8.72 -14.23
C THR A 93 -8.67 8.65 -13.16
N ASP A 94 -8.83 9.72 -12.37
CA ASP A 94 -9.82 9.80 -11.29
C ASP A 94 -11.25 9.79 -11.84
N VAL A 95 -11.47 10.42 -13.00
CA VAL A 95 -12.78 10.41 -13.68
C VAL A 95 -13.13 9.00 -14.18
N ILE A 96 -12.14 8.21 -14.61
CA ILE A 96 -12.35 6.80 -15.00
C ILE A 96 -12.75 5.94 -13.78
N VAL A 97 -12.06 6.12 -12.65
CA VAL A 97 -12.40 5.44 -11.39
C VAL A 97 -13.79 5.85 -10.89
N ALA A 98 -14.07 7.16 -10.83
CA ALA A 98 -15.36 7.69 -10.40
C ALA A 98 -16.52 7.18 -11.29
N ALA A 99 -16.33 7.15 -12.61
CA ALA A 99 -17.32 6.62 -13.54
C ALA A 99 -17.51 5.10 -13.45
N ALA A 100 -16.51 4.35 -12.98
CA ALA A 100 -16.64 2.91 -12.73
C ALA A 100 -17.38 2.62 -11.42
N VAL A 101 -17.00 3.30 -10.33
CA VAL A 101 -17.63 3.16 -9.00
C VAL A 101 -19.09 3.70 -9.01
N GLY A 102 -19.35 4.78 -9.75
CA GLY A 102 -20.69 5.35 -9.91
C GLY A 102 -21.70 4.44 -10.63
N LYS A 103 -21.22 3.44 -11.39
CA LYS A 103 -22.07 2.43 -12.07
C LYS A 103 -22.42 1.22 -11.21
N LEU A 104 -21.80 1.08 -10.03
CA LEU A 104 -22.10 0.01 -9.08
C LEU A 104 -23.46 0.21 -8.40
N THR A 105 -24.09 -0.88 -7.99
CA THR A 105 -25.25 -0.83 -7.08
C THR A 105 -24.83 -0.28 -5.70
N PRO A 106 -25.75 0.23 -4.86
CA PRO A 106 -25.40 0.72 -3.52
C PRO A 106 -24.63 -0.28 -2.67
N GLU A 107 -25.04 -1.56 -2.70
CA GLU A 107 -24.46 -2.66 -1.93
C GLU A 107 -23.04 -3.01 -2.41
N GLN A 108 -22.82 -2.97 -3.73
CA GLN A 108 -21.49 -3.13 -4.30
C GLN A 108 -20.60 -1.93 -3.96
N ARG A 109 -21.13 -0.71 -4.03
CA ARG A 109 -20.38 0.54 -3.85
C ARG A 109 -19.80 0.68 -2.45
N GLN A 110 -20.48 0.18 -1.40
CA GLN A 110 -19.99 0.18 -0.02
C GLN A 110 -18.68 -0.59 0.19
N ARG A 111 -18.29 -1.44 -0.77
CA ARG A 111 -17.06 -2.24 -0.75
C ARG A 111 -15.87 -1.54 -1.41
N PHE A 112 -16.06 -0.37 -2.00
CA PHE A 112 -15.02 0.38 -2.69
C PHE A 112 -14.77 1.71 -2.01
N HIS A 113 -13.50 2.03 -1.83
CA HIS A 113 -13.00 3.19 -1.09
C HIS A 113 -12.10 4.00 -2.03
N PRO A 114 -12.66 4.93 -2.82
CA PRO A 114 -11.92 5.63 -3.87
C PRO A 114 -10.89 6.59 -3.29
N PHE A 115 -9.64 6.48 -3.73
CA PHE A 115 -8.61 7.48 -3.46
C PHE A 115 -8.29 8.25 -4.75
N LEU A 116 -8.14 9.56 -4.61
CA LEU A 116 -7.89 10.48 -5.72
C LEU A 116 -6.38 10.59 -5.97
N SER A 117 -5.88 10.12 -7.11
CA SER A 117 -4.44 10.08 -7.43
C SER A 117 -4.02 11.02 -8.56
N GLY A 118 -4.92 11.43 -9.44
CA GLY A 118 -4.65 12.13 -10.69
C GLY A 118 -4.26 13.61 -10.56
N PHE A 119 -3.10 13.90 -9.97
CA PHE A 119 -2.55 15.26 -9.89
C PHE A 119 -1.02 15.25 -9.91
N ASN A 120 -0.42 16.42 -10.18
CA ASN A 120 1.03 16.60 -10.10
C ASN A 120 1.42 17.06 -8.68
N PRO A 121 2.15 16.27 -7.88
CA PRO A 121 2.55 16.62 -6.52
C PRO A 121 3.59 17.76 -6.43
N ASN A 122 4.10 18.26 -7.56
CA ASN A 122 4.94 19.46 -7.61
C ASN A 122 4.16 20.74 -7.95
N ASP A 123 2.91 20.64 -8.44
CA ASP A 123 2.10 21.81 -8.76
C ASP A 123 1.35 22.32 -7.52
N LYS A 124 1.63 23.56 -7.11
CA LYS A 124 0.96 24.22 -5.99
C LYS A 124 -0.54 24.49 -6.23
N ASN A 125 -1.05 24.31 -7.45
CA ASN A 125 -2.47 24.38 -7.78
C ASN A 125 -3.18 23.01 -7.68
N SER A 126 -2.46 21.93 -7.37
CA SER A 126 -3.04 20.59 -7.24
C SER A 126 -4.01 20.49 -6.06
N ASP A 127 -3.86 21.30 -5.00
CA ASP A 127 -4.85 21.42 -3.93
C ASP A 127 -6.20 21.94 -4.46
N ALA A 128 -6.18 22.99 -5.29
CA ALA A 128 -7.37 23.52 -5.93
C ALA A 128 -7.97 22.54 -6.95
N HIS A 129 -7.16 21.68 -7.58
CA HIS A 129 -7.66 20.58 -8.42
C HIS A 129 -8.35 19.50 -7.59
N ILE A 130 -7.74 19.05 -6.50
CA ILE A 130 -8.33 18.09 -5.57
C ILE A 130 -9.64 18.64 -5.02
N GLN A 131 -9.70 19.90 -4.55
CA GLN A 131 -10.95 20.52 -4.09
C GLN A 131 -12.04 20.49 -5.17
N ARG A 132 -11.73 20.85 -6.43
CA ARG A 132 -12.70 20.76 -7.54
C ARG A 132 -13.22 19.33 -7.75
N MET A 133 -12.40 18.31 -7.52
CA MET A 133 -12.80 16.90 -7.64
C MET A 133 -13.61 16.41 -6.44
N LEU A 134 -13.38 16.95 -5.23
CA LEU A 134 -14.24 16.76 -4.05
C LEU A 134 -15.62 17.39 -4.29
N ASP A 135 -15.66 18.62 -4.81
CA ASP A 135 -16.88 19.35 -5.15
C ASP A 135 -17.69 18.67 -6.27
N LEU A 136 -16.99 18.12 -7.28
CA LEU A 136 -17.61 17.44 -8.42
C LEU A 136 -18.18 16.06 -8.06
N TYR A 137 -17.60 15.38 -7.06
CA TYR A 137 -18.06 14.07 -6.59
C TYR A 137 -18.23 14.04 -5.05
N PRO A 138 -19.22 14.76 -4.48
CA PRO A 138 -19.38 14.88 -3.04
C PRO A 138 -19.55 13.52 -2.35
N GLY A 139 -18.69 13.24 -1.37
CA GLY A 139 -18.71 11.99 -0.60
C GLY A 139 -18.22 10.74 -1.34
N LEU A 140 -17.73 10.85 -2.59
CA LEU A 140 -17.13 9.72 -3.30
C LEU A 140 -15.73 9.39 -2.78
N TRP A 141 -14.89 10.42 -2.64
CA TRP A 141 -13.47 10.28 -2.31
C TRP A 141 -13.29 10.03 -0.81
N GLN A 142 -12.49 9.03 -0.49
CA GLN A 142 -12.23 8.55 0.88
C GLN A 142 -10.74 8.54 1.22
N GLY A 143 -9.91 9.10 0.34
CA GLY A 143 -8.49 9.35 0.55
C GLY A 143 -7.87 10.06 -0.65
N ILE A 144 -6.59 10.41 -0.52
CA ILE A 144 -5.77 10.99 -1.58
C ILE A 144 -4.62 10.01 -1.86
N GLY A 145 -4.38 9.71 -3.12
CA GLY A 145 -3.32 8.82 -3.59
C GLY A 145 -3.81 7.57 -4.33
N GLU A 146 -2.95 6.63 -4.65
CA GLU A 146 -1.52 6.64 -4.34
C GLU A 146 -0.79 7.83 -5.02
N VAL A 147 -0.07 8.62 -4.22
CA VAL A 147 0.70 9.77 -4.70
C VAL A 147 2.11 9.30 -5.03
N PHE A 148 2.45 9.23 -6.32
CA PHE A 148 3.81 8.94 -6.76
C PHE A 148 4.76 10.08 -6.41
N THR A 149 5.84 9.76 -5.70
CA THR A 149 6.97 10.68 -5.47
C THR A 149 8.26 10.06 -6.03
N ARG A 150 9.29 9.82 -5.21
CA ARG A 150 10.44 9.00 -5.62
C ARG A 150 9.99 7.55 -5.76
N HIS A 151 9.92 7.06 -6.98
CA HIS A 151 9.54 5.70 -7.33
C HIS A 151 10.47 5.18 -8.43
N ASP A 152 11.57 4.54 -8.02
CA ASP A 152 12.52 3.82 -8.88
C ASP A 152 12.90 4.59 -10.16
N ASP A 153 13.01 3.88 -11.29
CA ASP A 153 13.26 4.49 -12.60
C ASP A 153 12.05 5.28 -13.14
N LEU A 154 10.83 5.07 -12.61
CA LEU A 154 9.67 5.93 -12.95
C LEU A 154 9.91 7.39 -12.55
N THR A 155 10.70 7.63 -11.49
CA THR A 155 11.18 8.97 -11.10
C THR A 155 11.88 9.70 -12.24
N ALA A 156 12.65 8.98 -13.07
CA ALA A 156 13.41 9.54 -14.19
C ALA A 156 12.58 9.59 -15.49
N LEU A 157 11.63 8.68 -15.65
CA LEU A 157 10.71 8.65 -16.79
C LEU A 157 9.55 9.65 -16.67
N THR A 158 9.25 10.18 -15.49
CA THR A 158 8.11 11.10 -15.33
C THR A 158 8.48 12.53 -15.72
N SER A 159 7.79 13.11 -16.71
CA SER A 159 8.07 14.46 -17.22
C SER A 159 7.94 15.54 -16.13
N GLY A 160 8.92 16.44 -16.09
CA GLY A 160 8.95 17.59 -15.19
C GLY A 160 9.92 17.41 -14.02
N ASP A 161 9.72 18.16 -12.95
CA ASP A 161 10.55 18.07 -11.74
C ASP A 161 10.32 16.76 -10.99
N THR A 162 11.33 16.27 -10.27
CA THR A 162 11.19 15.10 -9.40
C THR A 162 10.21 15.37 -8.25
N ALA A 163 9.11 14.63 -8.24
CA ALA A 163 8.14 14.60 -7.15
C ALA A 163 8.76 14.13 -5.82
N ARG A 164 8.45 14.83 -4.72
CA ARG A 164 8.94 14.55 -3.36
C ARG A 164 7.82 14.71 -2.35
N ALA A 165 7.76 13.83 -1.36
CA ALA A 165 6.72 13.87 -0.32
C ALA A 165 6.80 15.11 0.59
N ASN A 166 7.96 15.77 0.68
CA ASN A 166 8.15 17.06 1.36
C ASN A 166 8.14 18.28 0.42
N ASN A 167 7.56 18.18 -0.78
CA ASN A 167 7.37 19.36 -1.64
C ASN A 167 6.36 20.34 -1.00
N GLU A 168 6.58 21.65 -1.15
CA GLU A 168 5.68 22.72 -0.70
C GLU A 168 4.27 22.62 -1.33
N ALA A 169 4.16 22.08 -2.54
CA ALA A 169 2.85 21.76 -3.14
C ALA A 169 2.12 20.67 -2.34
N MET A 170 2.83 19.63 -1.90
CA MET A 170 2.28 18.59 -1.02
C MET A 170 1.86 19.13 0.35
N THR A 171 2.57 20.12 0.92
CA THR A 171 2.15 20.82 2.15
C THR A 171 0.70 21.33 2.06
N ARG A 172 0.32 21.92 0.91
CA ARG A 172 -1.06 22.41 0.67
C ARG A 172 -2.06 21.26 0.64
N ILE A 173 -1.69 20.15 -0.01
CA ILE A 173 -2.50 18.94 -0.12
C ILE A 173 -2.70 18.26 1.24
N TYR A 174 -1.69 18.24 2.12
CA TYR A 174 -1.83 17.70 3.48
C TYR A 174 -2.77 18.54 4.35
N HIS A 175 -2.74 19.87 4.22
CA HIS A 175 -3.73 20.72 4.88
C HIS A 175 -5.16 20.42 4.40
N LEU A 176 -5.36 20.38 3.08
CA LEU A 176 -6.65 20.03 2.47
C LEU A 176 -7.15 18.64 2.91
N ALA A 177 -6.25 17.67 3.00
CA ALA A 177 -6.55 16.32 3.46
C ALA A 177 -7.03 16.31 4.92
N ALA A 178 -6.34 17.02 5.82
CA ALA A 178 -6.73 17.14 7.22
C ALA A 178 -8.09 17.86 7.40
N GLU A 179 -8.35 18.91 6.61
CA GLU A 179 -9.62 19.64 6.63
C GLU A 179 -10.81 18.77 6.19
N ASN A 180 -10.58 17.82 5.28
CA ASN A 180 -11.60 16.91 4.75
C ASN A 180 -11.59 15.51 5.42
N ASP A 181 -10.84 15.30 6.50
CA ASP A 181 -10.66 14.00 7.19
C ASP A 181 -10.15 12.87 6.26
N LEU A 182 -9.37 13.20 5.22
CA LEU A 182 -8.85 12.24 4.24
C LEU A 182 -7.47 11.69 4.65
N PRO A 183 -7.23 10.36 4.62
CA PRO A 183 -5.88 9.81 4.63
C PRO A 183 -5.17 10.08 3.29
N VAL A 184 -3.84 10.20 3.33
CA VAL A 184 -2.99 10.39 2.15
C VAL A 184 -2.04 9.20 2.00
N MET A 185 -2.12 8.50 0.87
CA MET A 185 -1.26 7.37 0.54
C MET A 185 -0.08 7.84 -0.32
N LEU A 186 1.14 7.59 0.14
CA LEU A 186 2.39 8.03 -0.50
C LEU A 186 3.21 6.85 -1.01
N HIS A 187 3.52 6.84 -2.31
CA HIS A 187 4.61 6.04 -2.86
C HIS A 187 5.90 6.86 -2.78
N SER A 188 6.82 6.48 -1.90
CA SER A 188 8.10 7.17 -1.75
C SER A 188 9.17 6.18 -1.32
N ASN A 189 10.17 5.93 -2.16
CA ASN A 189 11.27 5.05 -1.79
C ASN A 189 12.07 5.65 -0.63
N ILE A 190 12.42 4.81 0.34
CA ILE A 190 13.25 5.20 1.50
C ILE A 190 14.70 5.50 1.10
N THR A 191 15.16 4.97 -0.04
CA THR A 191 16.53 5.09 -0.52
C THR A 191 16.64 4.94 -2.05
N SER A 192 17.84 5.13 -2.61
CA SER A 192 18.13 4.83 -4.01
C SER A 192 18.60 3.39 -4.20
N LYS A 193 18.58 2.89 -5.43
CA LYS A 193 18.98 1.50 -5.76
C LYS A 193 20.40 1.10 -5.35
N ARG A 194 21.30 2.04 -5.05
CA ARG A 194 22.69 1.74 -4.61
C ARG A 194 23.00 2.06 -3.16
N GLU A 195 22.19 2.88 -2.49
CA GLU A 195 22.53 3.37 -1.16
C GLU A 195 22.10 2.40 -0.05
N LYS A 196 22.98 2.25 0.95
CA LYS A 196 22.81 1.35 2.12
C LYS A 196 22.32 2.06 3.38
N ASN A 197 21.87 3.30 3.23
CA ASN A 197 21.27 4.14 4.26
C ASN A 197 19.90 4.62 3.78
N PRO A 198 19.01 5.09 4.67
CA PRO A 198 17.70 5.61 4.30
C PRO A 198 17.83 7.03 3.70
N LEU A 199 18.35 7.13 2.47
CA LEU A 199 18.77 8.39 1.82
C LEU A 199 17.66 9.45 1.73
N TYR A 200 16.41 9.04 1.49
CA TYR A 200 15.29 9.95 1.24
C TYR A 200 14.34 10.09 2.44
N LEU A 201 14.73 9.59 3.61
CA LEU A 201 13.87 9.49 4.79
C LEU A 201 13.23 10.82 5.23
N ALA A 202 13.98 11.91 5.11
CA ALA A 202 13.48 13.25 5.41
C ALA A 202 12.25 13.65 4.56
N GLU A 203 12.13 13.13 3.33
CA GLU A 203 10.99 13.42 2.46
C GLU A 203 9.67 12.88 3.05
N ILE A 204 9.71 11.85 3.92
CA ILE A 204 8.55 11.29 4.64
C ILE A 204 8.49 11.75 6.11
N GLU A 205 9.61 11.90 6.81
CA GLU A 205 9.60 12.35 8.22
C GLU A 205 9.19 13.81 8.39
N GLU A 206 9.54 14.69 7.44
CA GLU A 206 9.13 16.10 7.48
C GLU A 206 7.61 16.27 7.42
N PRO A 207 6.87 15.68 6.45
CA PRO A 207 5.41 15.82 6.43
C PRO A 207 4.73 15.11 7.61
N LEU A 208 5.20 13.93 8.04
CA LEU A 208 4.69 13.26 9.24
C LEU A 208 4.76 14.16 10.48
N ARG A 209 5.89 14.85 10.67
CA ARG A 209 6.16 15.78 11.78
C ARG A 209 5.38 17.09 11.66
N ASN A 210 5.29 17.65 10.46
CA ASN A 210 4.68 18.97 10.21
C ASN A 210 3.15 18.92 10.12
N HIS A 211 2.56 17.77 9.75
CA HIS A 211 1.12 17.60 9.54
C HIS A 211 0.52 16.51 10.45
N PRO A 212 0.58 16.64 11.78
CA PRO A 212 0.13 15.60 12.73
C PRO A 212 -1.38 15.30 12.67
N HIS A 213 -2.16 16.15 12.01
CA HIS A 213 -3.60 15.94 11.78
C HIS A 213 -3.91 15.19 10.47
N THR A 214 -2.93 15.00 9.58
CA THR A 214 -3.06 14.20 8.37
C THR A 214 -2.66 12.76 8.67
N ARG A 215 -3.49 11.78 8.28
CA ARG A 215 -3.13 10.35 8.32
C ARG A 215 -2.34 10.01 7.06
N PHE A 216 -1.19 9.37 7.21
CA PHE A 216 -0.33 8.98 6.09
C PHE A 216 -0.28 7.46 5.95
N ILE A 217 -0.54 6.93 4.77
CA ILE A 217 -0.30 5.51 4.45
C ILE A 217 0.97 5.47 3.59
N TRP A 218 2.06 4.92 4.12
CA TRP A 218 3.30 4.77 3.36
C TRP A 218 3.27 3.43 2.63
N ALA A 219 3.21 3.49 1.30
CA ALA A 219 3.17 2.33 0.43
C ALA A 219 4.44 1.49 0.61
N HIS A 220 4.26 0.20 0.95
CA HIS A 220 5.31 -0.81 1.10
C HIS A 220 6.55 -0.32 1.88
N ALA A 221 6.35 0.55 2.88
CA ALA A 221 7.41 1.20 3.67
C ALA A 221 8.58 1.81 2.85
N GLY A 222 8.30 2.21 1.61
CA GLY A 222 9.31 2.75 0.70
C GLY A 222 10.35 1.75 0.19
N THR A 223 10.11 0.43 0.28
CA THR A 223 10.91 -0.56 -0.46
C THR A 223 10.50 -0.63 -1.93
N SER A 224 11.23 -1.38 -2.76
CA SER A 224 10.80 -1.68 -4.13
C SER A 224 11.51 -2.89 -4.70
N MET A 225 10.94 -3.47 -5.76
CA MET A 225 11.65 -4.52 -6.51
C MET A 225 12.88 -4.02 -7.25
N GLU A 226 12.97 -2.74 -7.63
CA GLU A 226 14.21 -2.21 -8.24
C GLU A 226 15.32 -2.10 -7.18
N ILE A 227 15.03 -1.60 -5.97
CA ILE A 227 15.98 -1.66 -4.84
C ILE A 227 16.44 -3.11 -4.61
N HIS A 228 15.50 -4.07 -4.64
CA HIS A 228 15.81 -5.49 -4.40
C HIS A 228 16.50 -6.23 -5.56
N ARG A 229 16.67 -5.62 -6.74
CA ARG A 229 17.56 -6.15 -7.78
C ARG A 229 19.05 -5.92 -7.47
N HIS A 230 19.37 -4.90 -6.67
CA HIS A 230 20.76 -4.53 -6.34
C HIS A 230 21.12 -4.83 -4.89
N GLN A 231 20.14 -4.89 -3.99
CA GLN A 231 20.34 -5.08 -2.55
C GLN A 231 19.27 -6.01 -1.99
N THR A 232 19.63 -7.25 -1.62
CA THR A 232 18.67 -8.28 -1.18
C THR A 232 17.72 -7.77 -0.10
N GLN A 233 18.24 -7.13 0.96
CA GLN A 233 17.45 -6.60 2.07
C GLN A 233 18.05 -5.26 2.55
N LEU A 234 17.20 -4.35 3.04
CA LEU A 234 17.65 -3.11 3.70
C LEU A 234 17.74 -3.32 5.22
N ASP A 235 18.95 -3.54 5.75
CA ASP A 235 19.18 -3.81 7.17
C ASP A 235 18.67 -2.69 8.11
N PHE A 236 18.69 -1.44 7.64
CA PHE A 236 18.20 -0.29 8.39
C PHE A 236 16.68 -0.17 8.44
N LEU A 237 15.91 -0.90 7.61
CA LEU A 237 14.48 -0.67 7.45
C LEU A 237 13.71 -0.96 8.74
N LEU A 238 13.91 -2.12 9.34
CA LEU A 238 13.23 -2.53 10.57
C LEU A 238 13.47 -1.56 11.76
N PRO A 239 14.72 -1.21 12.13
CA PRO A 239 14.94 -0.24 13.21
C PRO A 239 14.44 1.17 12.86
N THR A 240 14.48 1.56 11.58
CA THR A 240 13.95 2.86 11.12
C THR A 240 12.43 2.93 11.26
N LEU A 241 11.70 1.93 10.75
CA LEU A 241 10.24 1.83 10.91
C LEU A 241 9.82 1.75 12.37
N THR A 242 10.56 0.99 13.20
CA THR A 242 10.29 0.91 14.64
C THR A 242 10.30 2.31 15.26
N ARG A 243 11.37 3.09 15.02
CA ARG A 243 11.48 4.47 15.51
C ARG A 243 10.40 5.40 14.94
N MET A 244 10.07 5.27 13.66
CA MET A 244 9.05 6.12 13.02
C MET A 244 7.65 5.85 13.60
N LEU A 245 7.29 4.59 13.83
CA LEU A 245 6.01 4.20 14.42
C LEU A 245 5.88 4.62 15.89
N GLU A 246 6.99 4.67 16.64
CA GLU A 246 7.07 5.30 17.97
C GLU A 246 6.90 6.82 17.92
N SER A 247 7.49 7.48 16.92
CA SER A 247 7.60 8.95 16.86
C SER A 247 6.38 9.63 16.26
N TYR A 248 5.72 9.00 15.28
CA TYR A 248 4.67 9.59 14.47
C TYR A 248 3.38 8.77 14.62
N PRO A 249 2.39 9.19 15.42
CA PRO A 249 1.15 8.43 15.63
C PRO A 249 0.26 8.37 14.37
N ASN A 250 0.53 9.19 13.36
CA ASN A 250 -0.21 9.33 12.12
C ASN A 250 0.35 8.54 10.92
N LEU A 251 1.39 7.72 11.12
CA LEU A 251 2.01 6.86 10.10
C LEU A 251 1.37 5.46 10.04
N TYR A 252 0.81 5.08 8.90
CA TYR A 252 0.30 3.74 8.63
C TYR A 252 1.15 3.12 7.53
N ILE A 253 1.34 1.80 7.55
CA ILE A 253 2.13 1.08 6.57
C ILE A 253 1.22 0.15 5.78
N ASP A 254 1.22 0.30 4.46
CA ASP A 254 0.68 -0.69 3.54
C ASP A 254 1.69 -1.83 3.40
N LEU A 255 1.25 -3.04 3.75
CA LEU A 255 1.98 -4.29 3.59
C LEU A 255 1.60 -4.89 2.24
N SER A 256 2.32 -4.45 1.20
CA SER A 256 2.16 -4.91 -0.16
C SER A 256 3.50 -5.31 -0.79
N TRP A 257 3.41 -5.99 -1.93
CA TRP A 257 4.50 -6.16 -2.90
C TRP A 257 5.87 -6.54 -2.30
N SER A 258 6.80 -5.58 -2.25
CA SER A 258 8.21 -5.78 -1.90
C SER A 258 8.47 -5.96 -0.39
N LEU A 259 7.48 -5.72 0.48
CA LEU A 259 7.62 -6.00 1.91
C LEU A 259 7.49 -7.49 2.25
N LEU A 260 6.69 -8.26 1.49
CA LEU A 260 6.40 -9.66 1.85
C LEU A 260 7.68 -10.50 1.95
N THR A 261 8.51 -10.47 0.91
CA THR A 261 9.81 -11.14 0.86
C THR A 261 10.85 -10.10 0.41
N PRO A 262 11.95 -9.90 1.17
CA PRO A 262 12.47 -10.79 2.21
C PRO A 262 12.17 -10.36 3.65
N TYR A 263 11.25 -9.43 3.91
CA TYR A 263 11.09 -8.85 5.25
C TYR A 263 10.11 -9.61 6.14
N LEU A 264 8.83 -9.69 5.75
CA LEU A 264 7.82 -10.37 6.56
C LEU A 264 8.06 -11.89 6.59
N LEU A 265 8.41 -12.45 5.44
CA LEU A 265 8.78 -13.85 5.24
C LEU A 265 10.25 -13.99 4.81
N ASP A 266 10.90 -15.06 5.23
CA ASP A 266 12.20 -15.49 4.67
C ASP A 266 12.04 -16.25 3.34
N GLU A 267 13.16 -16.67 2.75
CA GLU A 267 13.20 -17.40 1.47
C GLU A 267 12.47 -18.75 1.50
N ALA A 268 12.26 -19.32 2.70
CA ALA A 268 11.50 -20.55 2.91
C ALA A 268 10.02 -20.28 3.22
N GLY A 269 9.56 -19.03 3.10
CA GLY A 269 8.19 -18.61 3.41
C GLY A 269 7.89 -18.54 4.90
N LYS A 270 8.90 -18.54 5.79
CA LYS A 270 8.68 -18.53 7.24
C LYS A 270 8.62 -17.10 7.79
N PRO A 271 7.66 -16.80 8.70
CA PRO A 271 7.52 -15.47 9.31
C PRO A 271 8.74 -15.05 10.13
N ARG A 272 9.30 -13.88 9.81
CA ARG A 272 10.39 -13.29 10.56
C ARG A 272 9.88 -12.69 11.87
N GLN A 273 10.25 -13.33 12.97
CA GLN A 273 9.77 -13.00 14.32
C GLN A 273 10.02 -11.54 14.76
N ALA A 274 11.02 -10.86 14.18
CA ALA A 274 11.26 -9.45 14.46
C ALA A 274 10.20 -8.52 13.85
N TRP A 275 9.63 -8.89 12.69
CA TRP A 275 8.52 -8.19 12.04
C TRP A 275 7.18 -8.54 12.68
N VAL A 276 6.96 -9.80 13.06
CA VAL A 276 5.79 -10.22 13.85
C VAL A 276 5.69 -9.36 15.12
N LYS A 277 6.77 -9.24 15.89
CA LYS A 277 6.84 -8.38 17.09
C LYS A 277 6.63 -6.90 16.83
N LEU A 278 7.04 -6.38 15.67
CA LEU A 278 6.77 -4.98 15.32
C LEU A 278 5.28 -4.75 15.10
N VAL A 279 4.62 -5.67 14.39
CA VAL A 279 3.18 -5.60 14.10
C VAL A 279 2.35 -5.83 15.36
N GLU A 280 2.72 -6.79 16.22
CA GLU A 280 2.14 -6.97 17.56
C GLU A 280 2.22 -5.71 18.44
N ARG A 281 3.33 -4.97 18.34
CA ARG A 281 3.55 -3.74 19.11
C ARG A 281 2.74 -2.55 18.60
N PHE A 282 2.44 -2.50 17.31
CA PHE A 282 1.66 -1.44 16.67
C PHE A 282 0.48 -2.04 15.87
N PRO A 283 -0.45 -2.75 16.52
CA PRO A 283 -1.41 -3.64 15.86
C PRO A 283 -2.46 -2.92 15.01
N GLU A 284 -2.50 -1.59 15.06
CA GLU A 284 -3.46 -0.72 14.36
C GLU A 284 -2.81 0.04 13.18
N ARG A 285 -1.54 -0.23 12.89
CA ARG A 285 -0.69 0.63 12.02
C ARG A 285 -0.24 -0.06 10.74
N PHE A 286 -0.74 -1.26 10.48
CA PHE A 286 -0.41 -2.09 9.32
C PHE A 286 -1.68 -2.63 8.67
N MET A 287 -1.72 -2.67 7.34
CA MET A 287 -2.83 -3.19 6.53
C MET A 287 -2.28 -3.89 5.29
N VAL A 288 -2.89 -4.98 4.82
CA VAL A 288 -2.42 -5.69 3.62
C VAL A 288 -2.91 -5.04 2.33
N GLY A 289 -2.06 -5.03 1.30
CA GLY A 289 -2.38 -4.50 -0.03
C GLY A 289 -1.90 -5.43 -1.14
N SER A 290 -2.65 -5.51 -2.24
CA SER A 290 -2.34 -6.43 -3.35
C SER A 290 -1.36 -5.85 -4.39
N ASP A 291 -1.33 -4.51 -4.51
CA ASP A 291 -0.58 -3.76 -5.52
C ASP A 291 -0.80 -4.32 -6.94
N VAL A 292 -2.09 -4.55 -7.29
CA VAL A 292 -2.46 -4.96 -8.65
C VAL A 292 -2.75 -3.76 -9.52
N VAL A 293 -2.17 -3.77 -10.72
CA VAL A 293 -2.25 -2.67 -11.70
C VAL A 293 -3.13 -3.07 -12.88
N GLY A 294 -4.37 -2.55 -12.93
CA GLY A 294 -5.32 -2.70 -14.04
C GLY A 294 -5.83 -4.12 -14.33
N ARG A 295 -5.26 -5.17 -13.72
CA ARG A 295 -5.56 -6.59 -14.00
C ARG A 295 -5.69 -7.38 -12.69
N PHE A 296 -6.87 -7.94 -12.44
CA PHE A 296 -7.25 -8.49 -11.12
C PHE A 296 -7.03 -10.00 -10.97
N ASN A 297 -6.44 -10.67 -11.95
CA ASN A 297 -6.25 -12.14 -11.93
C ASN A 297 -5.19 -12.63 -10.92
N LYS A 298 -4.39 -11.73 -10.35
CA LYS A 298 -3.45 -12.03 -9.26
C LYS A 298 -3.97 -11.62 -7.88
N LEU A 299 -5.09 -10.89 -7.82
CA LEU A 299 -5.58 -10.19 -6.62
C LEU A 299 -5.60 -11.10 -5.36
N GLY A 300 -6.34 -12.20 -5.41
CA GLY A 300 -6.39 -13.17 -4.32
C GLY A 300 -5.03 -13.83 -4.02
N LYS A 301 -4.24 -14.16 -5.05
CA LYS A 301 -2.90 -14.73 -4.86
C LYS A 301 -1.98 -13.79 -4.07
N GLN A 302 -2.07 -12.48 -4.30
CA GLN A 302 -1.25 -11.51 -3.56
C GLN A 302 -1.68 -11.46 -2.09
N LEU A 303 -2.97 -11.32 -1.80
CA LEU A 303 -3.45 -11.24 -0.41
C LEU A 303 -3.23 -12.54 0.37
N HIS A 304 -3.56 -13.70 -0.20
CA HIS A 304 -3.31 -15.01 0.43
C HIS A 304 -1.82 -15.32 0.63
N SER A 305 -0.91 -14.60 -0.04
CA SER A 305 0.53 -14.78 0.19
C SER A 305 1.01 -14.19 1.53
N PHE A 306 0.19 -13.36 2.18
CA PHE A 306 0.43 -12.88 3.55
C PHE A 306 -0.04 -13.86 4.64
N ASP A 307 -0.83 -14.90 4.30
CA ASP A 307 -1.41 -15.84 5.27
C ASP A 307 -0.38 -16.44 6.24
N PRO A 308 0.83 -16.89 5.81
CA PRO A 308 1.83 -17.38 6.75
C PRO A 308 2.25 -16.34 7.79
N PHE A 309 2.33 -15.06 7.40
CA PHE A 309 2.67 -13.97 8.33
C PHE A 309 1.49 -13.64 9.26
N LEU A 310 0.25 -13.63 8.74
CA LEU A 310 -0.96 -13.43 9.53
C LEU A 310 -1.19 -14.56 10.55
N ASP A 311 -0.90 -15.81 10.18
CA ASP A 311 -0.99 -16.98 11.07
C ASP A 311 0.02 -16.95 12.22
N ALA A 312 1.13 -16.22 12.07
CA ALA A 312 2.11 -15.99 13.13
C ALA A 312 1.75 -14.85 14.10
N LEU A 313 0.77 -14.01 13.76
CA LEU A 313 0.26 -12.95 14.65
C LEU A 313 -0.83 -13.51 15.59
N PRO A 314 -1.06 -12.87 16.75
CA PRO A 314 -2.28 -13.07 17.55
C PRO A 314 -3.54 -12.89 16.69
N GLU A 315 -4.62 -13.61 17.00
CA GLU A 315 -5.80 -13.69 16.12
C GLU A 315 -6.49 -12.34 15.90
N ASP A 316 -6.57 -11.52 16.95
CA ASP A 316 -7.12 -10.16 16.92
C ASP A 316 -6.24 -9.20 16.11
N VAL A 317 -4.91 -9.31 16.25
CA VAL A 317 -3.94 -8.53 15.47
C VAL A 317 -3.98 -8.95 13.99
N ALA A 318 -4.09 -10.24 13.70
CA ALA A 318 -4.19 -10.75 12.34
C ALA A 318 -5.45 -10.24 11.61
N LYS A 319 -6.60 -10.22 12.30
CA LYS A 319 -7.87 -9.65 11.78
C LYS A 319 -7.75 -8.14 11.51
N LYS A 320 -7.14 -7.40 12.44
CA LYS A 320 -6.82 -5.98 12.27
C LYS A 320 -5.99 -5.73 11.01
N VAL A 321 -4.90 -6.47 10.82
CA VAL A 321 -3.98 -6.30 9.69
C VAL A 321 -4.58 -6.77 8.35
N ALA A 322 -5.37 -7.85 8.35
CA ALA A 322 -6.02 -8.35 7.16
C ALA A 322 -7.16 -7.45 6.66
N ARG A 323 -7.85 -6.73 7.55
CA ARG A 323 -9.13 -6.07 7.27
C ARG A 323 -9.34 -4.75 8.02
N ASP A 324 -9.43 -4.82 9.35
CA ASP A 324 -10.10 -3.75 10.10
C ASP A 324 -9.29 -2.44 10.17
N ASN A 325 -7.95 -2.51 10.11
CA ASN A 325 -7.08 -1.34 10.15
C ASN A 325 -7.23 -0.43 8.93
N PHE A 326 -7.48 -1.01 7.75
CA PHE A 326 -7.78 -0.21 6.56
C PHE A 326 -9.09 0.55 6.77
N LEU A 327 -10.15 -0.11 7.22
CA LEU A 327 -11.44 0.55 7.47
C LEU A 327 -11.34 1.63 8.57
N ALA A 328 -10.48 1.43 9.57
CA ALA A 328 -10.23 2.40 10.64
C ALA A 328 -9.40 3.63 10.21
N VAL A 329 -8.60 3.55 9.14
CA VAL A 329 -7.81 4.69 8.64
C VAL A 329 -8.62 5.64 7.75
N LEU A 330 -9.77 5.20 7.25
CA LEU A 330 -10.68 5.97 6.39
C LEU A 330 -11.38 7.14 7.14
N PRO A 331 -12.04 8.05 6.40
CA PRO A 331 -12.83 9.13 7.00
C PRO A 331 -13.91 8.59 7.94
N ARG A 332 -14.21 9.35 9.01
CA ARG A 332 -15.20 8.96 10.05
C ARG A 332 -16.63 8.84 9.53
N SER A 333 -16.91 9.35 8.34
CA SER A 333 -18.16 9.17 7.61
C SER A 333 -18.31 7.77 7.00
N VAL A 334 -17.20 7.05 6.79
CA VAL A 334 -17.16 5.69 6.24
C VAL A 334 -17.22 4.64 7.36
N ALA A 335 -16.64 4.95 8.52
CA ALA A 335 -16.57 4.04 9.68
C ALA A 335 -17.86 3.99 10.53
N ARG A 336 -19.04 4.17 9.91
CA ARG A 336 -20.35 4.26 10.60
C ARG A 336 -21.44 3.44 9.92
#